data_AF-A0A963AZ92-F1
#
_entry.id   AF-A0A963AZ92-F1
#
_cell.length_a   1.000
_cell.length_b   1.000
_cell.length_c   1.000
_cell.angle_alpha   90.00
_cell.angle_beta   90.00
_cell.angle_gamma   90.00
#
_symmetry.space_group_name_H-M   'P 1'
#
loop_
_entity.id
_entity.type
_entity.pdbx_description
1 polymer ?
#
loop_
_entity_poly.entity_id
_entity_poly.type
_entity_poly.pdbx_seq_one_letter_code
_entity_poly.pdbx_strand_id
1 'polypeptide(L)'
;MKWLLALLAFCMPLVSHADEFKATLLVQTGMMSEHDLIVRNITDLGSNKTCLAFYVKTSGTSPVIHCYPAAAGFGASLAQVGHIKADRVVIRKLDDTKNNVSCLVAYVGTPGTSPAVDCYPNIQRAKDHMVEAGHLREGDLDLRRIIDKGNLKACLIAYVDTKGTSPAVKCYDSKADGRGGLYQASYLKEGDLVVRKILDMANGYACLVTYVGTEGTSSYLYCYQQ
;
A
#
# COMPACT_ATOMS: atom_id res chain seq x y z
N MET A 1 -16.51 9.70 70.11
CA MET A 1 -17.69 9.40 69.27
C MET A 1 -18.11 10.70 68.60
N LYS A 2 -18.11 10.93 67.29
CA LYS A 2 -18.06 10.14 66.05
C LYS A 2 -17.35 11.06 65.04
N TRP A 3 -16.22 10.69 64.43
CA TRP A 3 -15.69 11.33 63.20
C TRP A 3 -14.36 10.70 62.73
N LEU A 4 -14.28 9.37 62.67
CA LEU A 4 -13.02 8.70 62.31
C LEU A 4 -13.15 7.50 61.36
N LEU A 5 -14.26 7.36 60.61
CA LEU A 5 -14.53 6.14 59.82
C LEU A 5 -15.04 6.37 58.39
N ALA A 6 -14.83 7.53 57.77
CA ALA A 6 -15.38 7.83 56.44
C ALA A 6 -14.35 8.08 55.32
N LEU A 7 -13.07 7.73 55.51
CA LEU A 7 -12.00 8.08 54.56
C LEU A 7 -11.09 6.91 54.13
N LEU A 8 -11.60 5.67 54.20
CA LEU A 8 -10.84 4.46 53.82
C LEU A 8 -11.49 3.63 52.68
N ALA A 9 -12.49 4.16 51.99
CA ALA A 9 -13.25 3.40 50.97
C ALA A 9 -13.06 3.87 49.51
N PHE A 10 -11.97 4.59 49.20
CA PHE A 10 -11.72 5.08 47.82
C PHE A 10 -10.25 4.98 47.39
N CYS A 11 -9.61 3.85 47.69
CA CYS A 11 -8.36 3.44 47.03
C CYS A 11 -8.56 2.03 46.45
N MET A 12 -9.43 1.89 45.46
CA MET A 12 -9.27 0.79 44.52
C MET A 12 -8.07 1.15 43.63
N PRO A 13 -6.96 0.39 43.66
CA PRO A 13 -5.99 0.52 42.60
C PRO A 13 -6.72 0.14 41.31
N LEU A 14 -6.82 1.09 40.39
CA LEU A 14 -7.03 0.80 38.98
C LEU A 14 -5.80 -0.01 38.54
N VAL A 15 -5.86 -1.33 38.75
CA VAL A 15 -4.91 -2.25 38.14
C VAL A 15 -5.23 -2.19 36.66
N SER A 16 -4.54 -1.31 35.94
CA SER A 16 -4.45 -1.45 34.49
C SER A 16 -3.83 -2.82 34.25
N HIS A 17 -4.62 -3.76 33.74
CA HIS A 17 -4.07 -4.95 33.10
C HIS A 17 -3.35 -4.47 31.84
N ALA A 18 -2.14 -3.94 32.00
CA ALA A 18 -1.18 -3.90 30.93
C ALA A 18 -0.87 -5.38 30.67
N ASP A 19 -1.45 -5.92 29.60
CA ASP A 19 -1.11 -7.26 29.12
C ASP A 19 0.42 -7.35 29.01
N GLU A 20 0.98 -8.42 29.57
CA GLU A 20 2.43 -8.63 29.61
C GLU A 20 2.96 -8.59 28.17
N PHE A 21 3.99 -7.79 27.91
CA PHE A 21 4.63 -7.72 26.59
C PHE A 21 5.18 -9.10 26.23
N LYS A 22 4.42 -9.88 25.46
CA LYS A 22 4.86 -11.16 24.94
C LYS A 22 5.78 -10.85 23.77
N ALA A 23 7.09 -10.93 24.02
CA ALA A 23 8.10 -10.87 22.97
C ALA A 23 7.83 -12.03 22.00
N THR A 24 7.20 -11.74 20.86
CA THR A 24 7.13 -12.68 19.77
C THR A 24 8.45 -12.64 19.00
N LEU A 25 8.99 -13.82 18.68
CA LEU A 25 10.25 -13.89 17.95
C LEU A 25 10.02 -13.38 16.51
N LEU A 26 10.66 -12.25 16.17
CA LEU A 26 10.72 -11.73 14.82
C LEU A 26 11.97 -12.26 14.12
N VAL A 27 11.78 -12.95 13.00
CA VAL A 27 12.90 -13.53 12.23
C VAL A 27 12.86 -13.00 10.80
N GLN A 28 13.99 -12.47 10.32
CA GLN A 28 14.14 -12.23 8.89
C GLN A 28 14.38 -13.56 8.18
N THR A 29 13.44 -13.96 7.34
CA THR A 29 13.44 -15.29 6.68
C THR A 29 13.79 -15.22 5.20
N GLY A 30 13.96 -14.02 4.64
CA GLY A 30 14.37 -13.86 3.25
C GLY A 30 14.64 -12.41 2.84
N MET A 31 15.30 -12.26 1.69
CA MET A 31 15.52 -10.98 1.03
C MET A 31 15.45 -11.18 -0.48
N MET A 32 14.77 -10.26 -1.16
CA MET A 32 14.76 -10.12 -2.61
C MET A 32 15.28 -8.71 -2.95
N SER A 33 16.11 -8.61 -3.98
CA SER A 33 16.66 -7.33 -4.45
C SER A 33 16.42 -7.21 -5.94
N GLU A 34 15.51 -6.32 -6.31
CA GLU A 34 15.13 -6.03 -7.69
C GLU A 34 15.61 -4.62 -8.07
N HIS A 35 16.83 -4.54 -8.60
CA HIS A 35 17.54 -3.27 -8.81
C HIS A 35 17.61 -2.44 -7.52
N ASP A 36 16.84 -1.36 -7.48
CA ASP A 36 16.78 -0.40 -6.38
C ASP A 36 15.74 -0.79 -5.33
N LEU A 37 14.77 -1.65 -5.65
CA LEU A 37 13.78 -2.13 -4.69
C LEU A 37 14.36 -3.31 -3.90
N ILE A 38 14.34 -3.19 -2.58
CA ILE A 38 14.60 -4.31 -1.67
C ILE A 38 13.31 -4.70 -0.98
N VAL A 39 13.06 -6.00 -0.90
CA VAL A 39 11.99 -6.59 -0.11
C VAL A 39 12.60 -7.55 0.90
N ARG A 40 12.37 -7.28 2.19
CA ARG A 40 12.76 -8.18 3.28
C ARG A 40 11.52 -8.88 3.80
N ASN A 41 11.64 -10.18 3.98
CA ASN A 41 10.61 -10.98 4.59
C ASN A 41 10.89 -11.12 6.09
N ILE A 42 9.93 -10.71 6.90
CA ILE A 42 9.96 -10.74 8.36
C ILE A 42 8.78 -11.60 8.80
N THR A 43 9.05 -12.66 9.55
CA THR A 43 8.00 -13.53 10.07
C THR A 43 7.87 -13.35 11.57
N ASP A 44 6.64 -13.15 12.02
CA ASP A 44 6.28 -13.18 13.43
C ASP A 44 5.83 -14.59 13.80
N LEU A 45 6.66 -15.28 14.58
CA LEU A 45 6.40 -16.67 14.94
C LEU A 45 5.22 -16.81 15.91
N GLY A 46 4.90 -15.77 16.68
CA GLY A 46 3.84 -15.80 17.69
C GLY A 46 2.45 -15.51 17.13
N SER A 47 2.36 -14.71 16.07
CA SER A 47 1.07 -14.29 15.50
C SER A 47 0.69 -15.00 14.19
N ASN A 48 1.50 -15.94 13.71
CA ASN A 48 1.34 -16.62 12.41
C ASN A 48 1.16 -15.63 11.24
N LYS A 49 1.93 -14.53 11.29
CA LYS A 49 1.96 -13.48 10.27
C LYS A 49 3.30 -13.48 9.56
N THR A 50 3.22 -13.24 8.26
CA THR A 50 4.37 -12.92 7.42
C THR A 50 4.24 -11.46 6.98
N CYS A 51 5.31 -10.70 7.10
CA CYS A 51 5.39 -9.29 6.75
C CYS A 51 6.48 -9.06 5.71
N LEU A 52 6.15 -8.28 4.69
CA LEU A 52 7.10 -7.82 3.68
C LEU A 52 7.43 -6.36 3.95
N ALA A 53 8.71 -6.08 4.20
CA ALA A 53 9.24 -4.73 4.33
C ALA A 53 9.88 -4.31 3.00
N PHE A 54 9.32 -3.27 2.39
CA PHE A 54 9.69 -2.72 1.10
C PHE A 54 10.45 -1.41 1.29
N TYR A 55 11.60 -1.25 0.65
CA TYR A 55 12.33 0.02 0.63
C TYR A 55 13.17 0.16 -0.63
N VAL A 56 13.44 1.40 -1.01
CA VAL A 56 14.26 1.73 -2.18
C VAL A 56 15.67 2.07 -1.70
N LYS A 57 16.70 1.64 -2.45
CA LYS A 57 18.13 1.91 -2.18
C LYS A 57 18.53 3.36 -2.47
N THR A 58 17.76 4.32 -1.95
CA THR A 58 18.05 5.76 -2.01
C THR A 58 17.96 6.34 -0.60
N SER A 59 18.61 7.49 -0.37
CA SER A 59 18.60 8.16 0.93
C SER A 59 17.25 8.81 1.23
N GLY A 60 16.89 8.93 2.51
CA GLY A 60 15.67 9.60 2.95
C GLY A 60 14.36 8.86 2.64
N THR A 61 14.43 7.59 2.26
CA THR A 61 13.24 6.76 2.02
C THR A 61 12.78 6.12 3.31
N SER A 62 11.46 6.07 3.54
CA SER A 62 10.91 5.28 4.64
C SER A 62 10.50 3.90 4.12
N PRO A 63 10.79 2.82 4.86
CA PRO A 63 10.28 1.50 4.52
C PRO A 63 8.76 1.47 4.70
N VAL A 64 8.08 0.72 3.84
CA VAL A 64 6.67 0.35 4.02
C VAL A 64 6.60 -1.13 4.35
N ILE A 65 5.77 -1.50 5.32
CA ILE A 65 5.57 -2.89 5.71
C ILE A 65 4.13 -3.31 5.45
N HIS A 66 3.95 -4.48 4.84
CA HIS A 66 2.64 -5.11 4.70
C HIS A 66 2.68 -6.50 5.30
N CYS A 67 1.79 -6.77 6.26
CA CYS A 67 1.64 -8.08 6.90
C CYS A 67 0.38 -8.79 6.43
N TYR A 68 0.45 -10.11 6.30
CA TYR A 68 -0.68 -10.99 5.95
C TYR A 68 -0.54 -12.35 6.66
N PRO A 69 -1.64 -13.14 6.76
CA PRO A 69 -1.59 -14.48 7.36
C PRO A 69 -0.61 -15.39 6.62
N ALA A 70 0.15 -16.21 7.36
CA ALA A 70 0.98 -17.25 6.77
C ALA A 70 0.15 -18.53 6.55
N ALA A 71 0.24 -19.13 5.35
CA ALA A 71 -0.60 -20.26 4.95
C ALA A 71 -0.16 -21.60 5.59
N ALA A 72 1.15 -21.83 5.71
CA ALA A 72 1.72 -23.00 6.39
C ALA A 72 3.19 -22.76 6.76
N GLY A 73 3.47 -22.72 8.07
CA GLY A 73 4.81 -22.41 8.60
C GLY A 73 5.24 -20.96 8.36
N PHE A 74 6.55 -20.71 8.36
CA PHE A 74 7.11 -19.35 8.37
C PHE A 74 7.73 -18.94 7.04
N GLY A 75 7.67 -17.66 6.72
CA GLY A 75 8.30 -17.07 5.53
C GLY A 75 7.40 -16.97 4.29
N ALA A 76 8.02 -16.61 3.17
CA ALA A 76 7.42 -16.23 1.89
C ALA A 76 8.27 -16.78 0.75
N SER A 77 7.65 -17.11 -0.38
CA SER A 77 8.35 -17.48 -1.62
C SER A 77 8.06 -16.42 -2.66
N LEU A 78 8.92 -15.39 -2.68
CA LEU A 78 8.74 -14.20 -3.48
C LEU A 78 9.37 -14.34 -4.87
N ALA A 79 8.60 -13.96 -5.89
CA ALA A 79 9.09 -13.76 -7.25
C ALA A 79 8.52 -12.48 -7.83
N GLN A 80 9.34 -11.74 -8.58
CA GLN A 80 8.83 -10.68 -9.45
C GLN A 80 8.23 -11.28 -10.71
N VAL A 81 6.95 -10.98 -10.95
CA VAL A 81 6.18 -11.57 -12.07
C VAL A 81 5.69 -10.51 -13.05
N GLY A 82 5.88 -9.22 -12.75
CA GLY A 82 5.53 -8.12 -13.64
C GLY A 82 6.31 -6.85 -13.33
N HIS A 83 6.60 -6.06 -14.36
CA HIS A 83 7.32 -4.79 -14.24
C HIS A 83 6.87 -3.83 -15.34
N ILE A 84 6.57 -2.59 -14.96
CA ILE A 84 6.30 -1.45 -15.86
C ILE A 84 7.17 -0.29 -15.38
N LYS A 85 7.90 0.34 -16.29
CA LYS A 85 8.60 1.60 -16.04
C LYS A 85 7.92 2.67 -16.87
N ALA A 86 7.31 3.64 -16.18
CA ALA A 86 6.53 4.69 -16.79
C ALA A 86 7.04 6.04 -16.29
N ASP A 87 7.76 6.75 -17.16
CA ASP A 87 8.49 7.97 -16.82
C ASP A 87 9.40 7.78 -15.59
N ARG A 88 9.03 8.38 -14.46
CA ARG A 88 9.78 8.32 -13.19
C ARG A 88 9.30 7.20 -12.28
N VAL A 89 8.08 6.70 -12.49
CA VAL A 89 7.44 5.69 -11.64
C VAL A 89 7.78 4.30 -12.16
N VAL A 90 8.30 3.47 -11.27
CA VAL A 90 8.52 2.04 -11.49
C VAL A 90 7.46 1.27 -10.74
N ILE A 91 6.75 0.40 -11.45
CA ILE A 91 5.67 -0.43 -10.93
C ILE A 91 6.09 -1.88 -11.07
N ARG A 92 6.05 -2.64 -9.98
CA ARG A 92 6.41 -4.06 -9.94
C ARG A 92 5.27 -4.86 -9.32
N LYS A 93 5.01 -6.04 -9.89
CA LYS A 93 4.13 -7.06 -9.31
C LYS A 93 5.00 -8.17 -8.72
N LEU A 94 4.79 -8.46 -7.46
CA LEU A 94 5.49 -9.48 -6.70
C LEU A 94 4.48 -10.52 -6.23
N ASP A 95 4.77 -11.79 -6.44
CA ASP A 95 3.94 -12.90 -5.98
C ASP A 95 4.66 -13.64 -4.85
N ASP A 96 3.96 -13.79 -3.73
CA ASP A 96 4.27 -14.76 -2.69
C ASP A 96 3.47 -16.04 -2.96
N THR A 97 4.09 -16.96 -3.70
CA THR A 97 3.46 -18.22 -4.09
C THR A 97 3.23 -19.16 -2.91
N LYS A 98 3.97 -18.99 -1.81
CA LYS A 98 3.79 -19.78 -0.60
C LYS A 98 2.53 -19.38 0.16
N ASN A 99 2.23 -18.08 0.22
CA ASN A 99 1.11 -17.55 1.00
C ASN A 99 -0.08 -17.09 0.15
N ASN A 100 -0.07 -17.32 -1.17
CA ASN A 100 -1.11 -16.90 -2.11
C ASN A 100 -1.42 -15.41 -2.01
N VAL A 101 -0.38 -14.57 -1.98
CA VAL A 101 -0.51 -13.10 -1.96
C VAL A 101 0.24 -12.52 -3.15
N SER A 102 -0.37 -11.54 -3.81
CA SER A 102 0.27 -10.69 -4.81
C SER A 102 0.35 -9.27 -4.25
N CYS A 103 1.45 -8.58 -4.50
CA CYS A 103 1.64 -7.20 -4.11
C CYS A 103 2.00 -6.35 -5.33
N LEU A 104 1.29 -5.25 -5.53
CA LEU A 104 1.66 -4.23 -6.50
C LEU A 104 2.43 -3.12 -5.78
N VAL A 105 3.65 -2.88 -6.22
CA VAL A 105 4.58 -1.91 -5.63
C VAL A 105 4.84 -0.83 -6.66
N ALA A 106 4.57 0.43 -6.31
CA ALA A 106 4.99 1.59 -7.10
C ALA A 106 6.04 2.39 -6.33
N TYR A 107 7.09 2.83 -7.00
CA TYR A 107 8.12 3.66 -6.38
C TYR A 107 8.81 4.55 -7.41
N VAL A 108 9.54 5.55 -6.94
CA VAL A 108 10.43 6.38 -7.76
C VAL A 108 11.85 6.28 -7.23
N GLY A 109 12.84 6.35 -8.12
CA GLY A 109 14.26 6.18 -7.78
C GLY A 109 14.93 7.43 -7.21
N THR A 110 14.17 8.36 -6.63
CA THR A 110 14.72 9.62 -6.09
C THR A 110 14.89 9.58 -4.57
N PRO A 111 15.83 10.34 -4.00
CA PRO A 111 15.92 10.51 -2.56
C PRO A 111 14.63 11.11 -1.97
N GLY A 112 14.30 10.72 -0.74
CA GLY A 112 13.15 11.26 -0.01
C GLY A 112 11.81 10.57 -0.29
N THR A 113 11.78 9.52 -1.11
CA THR A 113 10.52 8.91 -1.58
C THR A 113 10.36 7.47 -1.12
N SER A 114 9.23 7.14 -0.53
CA SER A 114 8.90 5.78 -0.08
C SER A 114 8.19 5.00 -1.19
N PRO A 115 8.34 3.66 -1.24
CA PRO A 115 7.47 2.85 -2.10
C PRO A 115 6.03 2.90 -1.58
N ALA A 116 5.05 2.77 -2.47
CA ALA A 116 3.67 2.47 -2.12
C ALA A 116 3.32 1.04 -2.53
N VAL A 117 2.57 0.36 -1.66
CA VAL A 117 2.29 -1.07 -1.77
C VAL A 117 0.81 -1.31 -1.49
N ASP A 118 0.16 -2.10 -2.34
CA ASP A 118 -1.13 -2.71 -2.04
C ASP A 118 -1.06 -4.20 -2.36
N CYS A 119 -1.39 -5.05 -1.38
CA CYS A 119 -1.36 -6.50 -1.53
C CYS A 119 -2.76 -7.09 -1.49
N TYR A 120 -2.97 -8.16 -2.25
CA TYR A 120 -4.24 -8.81 -2.45
C TYR A 120 -4.07 -10.32 -2.64
N PRO A 121 -5.15 -11.11 -2.47
CA PRO A 121 -5.11 -12.55 -2.72
C PRO A 121 -4.65 -12.87 -4.14
N ASN A 122 -3.68 -13.79 -4.24
CA ASN A 122 -3.22 -14.33 -5.51
C ASN A 122 -4.09 -15.54 -5.87
N ILE A 123 -4.92 -15.39 -6.89
CA ILE A 123 -5.86 -16.41 -7.35
C ILE A 123 -5.44 -17.03 -8.70
N GLN A 124 -4.47 -16.43 -9.40
CA GLN A 124 -3.91 -16.85 -10.70
C GLN A 124 -4.93 -17.53 -11.63
N ARG A 125 -6.01 -16.84 -12.00
CA ARG A 125 -7.03 -17.36 -12.93
C ARG A 125 -6.53 -17.47 -14.38
N ALA A 126 -5.47 -16.75 -14.73
CA ALA A 126 -4.85 -16.77 -16.04
C ALA A 126 -3.34 -16.50 -15.97
N LYS A 127 -2.58 -17.09 -16.91
CA LYS A 127 -1.23 -16.64 -17.23
C LYS A 127 -1.34 -15.34 -18.04
N ASP A 128 -1.48 -14.22 -17.36
CA ASP A 128 -1.46 -12.93 -18.04
C ASP A 128 -0.66 -11.91 -17.23
N HIS A 129 -0.07 -10.96 -17.95
CA HIS A 129 0.85 -9.99 -17.41
C HIS A 129 0.12 -8.73 -16.92
N MET A 130 0.82 -7.97 -16.09
CA MET A 130 0.40 -6.63 -15.69
C MET A 130 0.42 -5.69 -16.90
N VAL A 131 -0.66 -4.93 -17.13
CA VAL A 131 -0.78 -4.01 -18.27
C VAL A 131 -1.27 -2.63 -17.82
N GLU A 132 -0.68 -1.56 -18.36
CA GLU A 132 -1.23 -0.21 -18.22
C GLU A 132 -2.43 -0.04 -19.16
N ALA A 133 -3.61 0.13 -18.57
CA ALA A 133 -4.89 0.22 -19.30
C ALA A 133 -5.51 1.62 -19.26
N GLY A 134 -4.84 2.60 -18.66
CA GLY A 134 -5.32 3.97 -18.60
C GLY A 134 -4.28 4.90 -17.99
N HIS A 135 -4.26 6.14 -18.47
CA HIS A 135 -3.40 7.20 -17.97
C HIS A 135 -4.20 8.52 -18.01
N LEU A 136 -4.12 9.30 -16.94
CA LEU A 136 -4.76 10.60 -16.80
C LEU A 136 -3.76 11.55 -16.17
N ARG A 137 -3.53 12.69 -16.81
CA ARG A 137 -2.67 13.75 -16.28
C ARG A 137 -3.48 15.01 -16.03
N GLU A 138 -3.42 15.50 -14.80
CA GLU A 138 -4.20 16.63 -14.32
C GLU A 138 -3.29 17.61 -13.57
N GLY A 139 -2.70 18.54 -14.32
CA GLY A 139 -1.68 19.45 -13.80
C GLY A 139 -0.41 18.70 -13.36
N ASP A 140 -0.14 18.75 -12.06
CA ASP A 140 0.98 18.08 -11.40
C ASP A 140 0.70 16.61 -11.03
N LEU A 141 -0.56 16.17 -11.12
CA LEU A 141 -0.94 14.79 -10.83
C LEU A 141 -0.89 13.92 -12.10
N ASP A 142 -0.13 12.82 -12.02
CA ASP A 142 -0.13 11.69 -12.96
C ASP A 142 -0.85 10.50 -12.31
N LEU A 143 -1.85 9.95 -13.01
CA LEU A 143 -2.63 8.80 -12.60
C LEU A 143 -2.55 7.69 -13.65
N ARG A 144 -2.22 6.49 -13.21
CA ARG A 144 -2.15 5.30 -14.08
C ARG A 144 -3.02 4.19 -13.55
N ARG A 145 -3.79 3.59 -14.44
CA ARG A 145 -4.58 2.39 -14.16
C ARG A 145 -3.85 1.17 -14.69
N ILE A 146 -3.49 0.30 -13.79
CA ILE A 146 -2.81 -0.96 -14.07
C ILE A 146 -3.77 -2.11 -13.84
N ILE A 147 -3.85 -3.04 -14.79
CA ILE A 147 -4.69 -4.24 -14.67
C ILE A 147 -3.80 -5.44 -14.44
N ASP A 148 -4.07 -6.15 -13.35
CA ASP A 148 -3.58 -7.50 -13.10
C ASP A 148 -4.71 -8.48 -13.43
N LYS A 149 -4.79 -8.85 -14.71
CA LYS A 149 -5.86 -9.73 -15.23
C LYS A 149 -5.86 -11.09 -14.55
N GLY A 150 -4.67 -11.64 -14.26
CA GLY A 150 -4.52 -12.95 -13.61
C GLY A 150 -5.21 -13.00 -12.24
N ASN A 151 -5.31 -11.87 -11.54
CA ASN A 151 -5.96 -11.76 -10.24
C ASN A 151 -7.29 -11.00 -10.26
N LEU A 152 -7.78 -10.61 -11.43
CA LEU A 152 -8.96 -9.75 -11.59
C LEU A 152 -8.86 -8.49 -10.72
N LYS A 153 -7.69 -7.86 -10.72
CA LYS A 153 -7.45 -6.60 -9.99
C LYS A 153 -7.16 -5.46 -10.95
N ALA A 154 -7.67 -4.29 -10.59
CA ALA A 154 -7.29 -3.01 -11.16
C ALA A 154 -6.63 -2.20 -10.05
N CYS A 155 -5.52 -1.55 -10.35
CA CYS A 155 -4.78 -0.72 -9.42
C CYS A 155 -4.64 0.68 -9.99
N LEU A 156 -5.01 1.68 -9.19
CA LEU A 156 -4.76 3.07 -9.49
C LEU A 156 -3.46 3.49 -8.80
N ILE A 157 -2.54 4.04 -9.58
CA ILE A 157 -1.28 4.58 -9.13
C ILE A 157 -1.37 6.09 -9.30
N ALA A 158 -1.18 6.84 -8.22
CA ALA A 158 -1.11 8.29 -8.23
C ALA A 158 0.32 8.74 -7.94
N TYR A 159 0.80 9.71 -8.71
CA TYR A 159 2.09 10.33 -8.48
C TYR A 159 2.01 11.83 -8.77
N VAL A 160 2.47 12.65 -7.83
CA VAL A 160 2.54 14.09 -7.99
C VAL A 160 3.96 14.43 -8.44
N ASP A 161 4.11 15.02 -9.62
CA ASP A 161 5.42 15.31 -10.23
C ASP A 161 6.07 16.56 -9.61
N THR A 162 6.26 16.53 -8.29
CA THR A 162 7.11 17.46 -7.55
C THR A 162 8.24 16.68 -6.90
N LYS A 163 9.34 17.36 -6.55
CA LYS A 163 10.53 16.69 -6.02
C LYS A 163 10.22 16.05 -4.66
N GLY A 164 10.69 14.82 -4.45
CA GLY A 164 10.63 14.15 -3.14
C GLY A 164 9.25 13.57 -2.77
N THR A 165 8.36 13.37 -3.73
CA THR A 165 7.05 12.78 -3.49
C THR A 165 7.04 11.27 -3.67
N SER A 166 6.31 10.58 -2.81
CA SER A 166 6.04 9.15 -2.93
C SER A 166 4.79 8.94 -3.77
N PRO A 167 4.74 7.91 -4.63
CA PRO A 167 3.49 7.52 -5.26
C PRO A 167 2.50 6.99 -4.22
N ALA A 168 1.24 6.85 -4.60
CA ALA A 168 0.24 6.07 -3.89
C ALA A 168 -0.28 4.94 -4.79
N VAL A 169 -0.65 3.82 -4.19
CA VAL A 169 -1.24 2.67 -4.88
C VAL A 169 -2.53 2.27 -4.18
N LYS A 170 -3.58 2.04 -4.95
CA LYS A 170 -4.79 1.37 -4.45
C LYS A 170 -5.32 0.38 -5.47
N CYS A 171 -5.43 -0.87 -5.06
CA CYS A 171 -6.00 -1.96 -5.86
C CYS A 171 -7.42 -2.30 -5.42
N TYR A 172 -8.25 -2.66 -6.39
CA TYR A 172 -9.65 -3.06 -6.24
C TYR A 172 -10.03 -4.11 -7.29
N ASP A 173 -11.23 -4.68 -7.18
CA ASP A 173 -11.71 -5.70 -8.11
C ASP A 173 -11.90 -5.11 -9.52
N SER A 174 -11.44 -5.85 -10.52
CA SER A 174 -11.57 -5.48 -11.92
C SER A 174 -12.62 -6.29 -12.65
N LYS A 175 -13.30 -5.64 -13.60
CA LYS A 175 -14.22 -6.28 -14.55
C LYS A 175 -13.42 -6.78 -15.75
N ALA A 176 -13.62 -8.06 -16.11
CA ALA A 176 -12.87 -8.73 -17.20
C ALA A 176 -12.94 -8.01 -18.56
N ASP A 177 -14.05 -7.28 -18.82
CA ASP A 177 -14.31 -6.56 -20.08
C ASP A 177 -14.66 -5.07 -19.86
N GLY A 178 -14.18 -4.48 -18.77
CA GLY A 178 -14.46 -3.09 -18.45
C GLY A 178 -14.01 -2.15 -19.58
N ARG A 179 -14.96 -1.45 -20.21
CA ARG A 179 -14.68 -0.39 -21.19
C ARG A 179 -14.79 0.96 -20.51
N GLY A 180 -13.78 1.81 -20.67
CA GLY A 180 -13.78 3.16 -20.12
C GLY A 180 -12.41 3.61 -19.66
N GLY A 181 -12.17 4.92 -19.67
CA GLY A 181 -10.94 5.53 -19.20
C GLY A 181 -11.00 5.96 -17.74
N LEU A 182 -9.93 6.64 -17.33
CA LEU A 182 -9.92 7.45 -16.12
C LEU A 182 -10.49 8.84 -16.44
N TYR A 183 -11.28 9.40 -15.54
CA TYR A 183 -11.89 10.72 -15.72
C TYR A 183 -11.94 11.48 -14.39
N GLN A 184 -11.57 12.76 -14.39
CA GLN A 184 -11.75 13.62 -13.21
C GLN A 184 -13.17 14.19 -13.17
N ALA A 185 -13.97 13.73 -12.19
CA ALA A 185 -15.34 14.17 -12.00
C ALA A 185 -15.48 15.43 -11.15
N SER A 186 -14.57 15.65 -10.20
CA SER A 186 -14.58 16.86 -9.38
C SER A 186 -13.18 17.22 -8.89
N TYR A 187 -13.02 18.51 -8.56
CA TYR A 187 -11.78 19.10 -8.10
C TYR A 187 -12.08 20.11 -6.99
N LEU A 188 -11.33 20.01 -5.89
CA LEU A 188 -11.32 20.97 -4.81
C LEU A 188 -9.87 21.39 -4.55
N LYS A 189 -9.65 22.70 -4.42
CA LYS A 189 -8.41 23.25 -3.91
C LYS A 189 -8.72 24.30 -2.85
N GLU A 190 -8.18 24.07 -1.66
CA GLU A 190 -8.31 24.98 -0.51
C GLU A 190 -6.92 25.22 0.07
N GLY A 191 -6.37 26.42 -0.19
CA GLY A 191 -4.95 26.70 0.06
C GLY A 191 -4.05 25.74 -0.74
N ASP A 192 -3.20 25.00 -0.02
CA ASP A 192 -2.27 24.04 -0.60
C ASP A 192 -2.87 22.63 -0.74
N LEU A 193 -4.00 22.36 -0.08
CA LEU A 193 -4.67 21.06 -0.17
C LEU A 193 -5.40 20.93 -1.50
N VAL A 194 -5.10 19.86 -2.23
CA VAL A 194 -5.76 19.49 -3.47
C VAL A 194 -6.47 18.15 -3.29
N VAL A 195 -7.76 18.09 -3.65
CA VAL A 195 -8.54 16.87 -3.68
C VAL A 195 -9.18 16.70 -5.05
N ARG A 196 -8.91 15.56 -5.70
CA ARG A 196 -9.45 15.20 -7.01
C ARG A 196 -10.30 13.94 -6.89
N LYS A 197 -11.51 13.96 -7.42
CA LYS A 197 -12.35 12.76 -7.57
C LYS A 197 -12.14 12.19 -8.97
N ILE A 198 -11.59 10.99 -9.04
CA ILE A 198 -11.27 10.28 -10.26
C ILE A 198 -12.22 9.09 -10.39
N LEU A 199 -12.84 8.94 -11.54
CA LEU A 199 -13.68 7.80 -11.87
C LEU A 199 -12.90 6.84 -12.74
N ASP A 200 -12.84 5.58 -12.31
CA ASP A 200 -12.50 4.46 -13.19
C ASP A 200 -13.78 3.91 -13.79
N MET A 201 -14.10 4.38 -15.00
CA MET A 201 -15.34 4.03 -15.68
C MET A 201 -15.38 2.56 -16.11
N ALA A 202 -14.22 1.92 -16.31
CA ALA A 202 -14.17 0.52 -16.69
C ALA A 202 -14.58 -0.40 -15.53
N ASN A 203 -14.17 -0.05 -14.30
CA ASN A 203 -14.38 -0.89 -13.13
C ASN A 203 -15.53 -0.40 -12.24
N GLY A 204 -16.04 0.83 -12.43
CA GLY A 204 -17.12 1.40 -11.62
C GLY A 204 -16.66 1.85 -10.24
N TYR A 205 -15.43 2.35 -10.15
CA TYR A 205 -14.87 2.87 -8.90
C TYR A 205 -14.72 4.39 -8.97
N ALA A 206 -14.87 5.04 -7.82
CA ALA A 206 -14.48 6.42 -7.61
C ALA A 206 -13.34 6.46 -6.60
N CYS A 207 -12.28 7.21 -6.92
CA CYS A 207 -11.12 7.39 -6.08
C CYS A 207 -10.94 8.87 -5.74
N LEU A 208 -10.82 9.19 -4.47
CA LEU A 208 -10.36 10.48 -3.99
C LEU A 208 -8.84 10.45 -3.92
N VAL A 209 -8.20 11.31 -4.70
CA VAL A 209 -6.77 11.58 -4.66
C VAL A 209 -6.58 12.86 -3.88
N THR A 210 -5.86 12.79 -2.77
CA THR A 210 -5.53 13.97 -1.95
C THR A 210 -4.01 14.16 -1.90
N TYR A 211 -3.56 15.40 -2.00
CA TYR A 211 -2.16 15.77 -1.87
C TYR A 211 -2.03 17.26 -1.55
N VAL A 212 -0.83 17.67 -1.16
CA VAL A 212 -0.49 19.07 -0.96
C VAL A 212 0.33 19.54 -2.17
N GLY A 213 0.15 20.76 -2.66
CA GLY A 213 0.83 21.27 -3.86
C GLY A 213 2.31 21.65 -3.66
N THR A 214 2.96 21.20 -2.59
CA THR A 214 4.32 21.60 -2.20
C THR A 214 5.32 20.45 -2.34
N GLU A 215 6.60 20.78 -2.51
CA GLU A 215 7.66 19.76 -2.64
C GLU A 215 7.69 18.82 -1.42
N GLY A 216 7.97 17.54 -1.68
CA GLY A 216 8.06 16.50 -0.65
C GLY A 216 6.72 15.95 -0.16
N THR A 217 5.58 16.45 -0.64
CA THR A 217 4.28 16.00 -0.17
C THR A 217 3.70 14.91 -1.08
N SER A 218 3.43 13.75 -0.49
CA SER A 218 3.03 12.56 -1.22
C SER A 218 1.50 12.51 -1.37
N SER A 219 1.03 11.95 -2.48
CA SER A 219 -0.41 11.71 -2.65
C SER A 219 -0.91 10.59 -1.75
N TYR A 220 -2.21 10.59 -1.50
CA TYR A 220 -2.94 9.48 -0.88
C TYR A 220 -4.19 9.15 -1.71
N LEU A 221 -4.56 7.87 -1.71
CA LEU A 221 -5.69 7.33 -2.47
C LEU A 221 -6.70 6.67 -1.55
N TYR A 222 -7.97 7.06 -1.71
CA TYR A 222 -9.10 6.35 -1.15
C TYR A 222 -10.10 6.02 -2.26
N CYS A 223 -10.37 4.73 -2.49
CA CYS A 223 -11.27 4.27 -3.54
C CYS A 223 -12.48 3.54 -2.97
N TYR A 224 -13.65 3.76 -3.58
CA TYR A 224 -14.91 3.11 -3.25
C TYR A 224 -15.68 2.76 -4.52
N GLN A 225 -16.52 1.74 -4.45
CA GLN A 225 -17.41 1.36 -5.54
C GLN A 225 -18.52 2.40 -5.68
N GLN A 226 -18.82 2.80 -6.92
CA GLN A 226 -19.91 3.73 -7.22
C GLN A 226 -21.28 3.10 -7.03
#